data_AF-R7KLQ5-F1
#
_entry.id   AF-R7KLQ5-F1
#
_cell.length_a   1.000
_cell.length_b   1.000
_cell.length_c   1.000
_cell.angle_alpha   90.00
_cell.angle_beta   90.00
_cell.angle_gamma   90.00
#
_symmetry.space_group_name_H-M   'P 1'
#
loop_
_entity.id
_entity.type
_entity.pdbx_description
1 polymer ?
#
loop_
_entity_poly.entity_id
_entity_poly.type
_entity_poly.pdbx_seq_one_letter_code
_entity_poly.pdbx_strand_id
1 'polypeptide(L)'
;MSLVNNLISPLDIRVSIADRFKRIRLDQNVSQEQLAERSGVSLGSLRRFESKGEISLKSLVRLAISLNRAQDFDLLFQIEEEIDLFKPESKLRQRASRGTK
;
A
#
# COMPACT_ATOMS: atom_id res chain seq x y z
N MET A 1 1.79 -14.50 -10.62
CA MET A 1 0.71 -13.53 -10.32
C MET A 1 -0.55 -13.86 -11.11
N SER A 2 -1.74 -13.84 -10.49
CA SER A 2 -3.01 -14.16 -11.14
C SER A 2 -3.44 -13.06 -12.13
N LEU A 3 -3.63 -13.41 -13.41
CA LEU A 3 -4.11 -12.50 -14.46
C LEU A 3 -5.51 -11.91 -14.16
N VAL A 4 -6.24 -12.56 -13.25
CA VAL A 4 -7.62 -12.20 -12.88
C VAL A 4 -7.69 -10.82 -12.22
N ASN A 5 -6.62 -10.37 -11.57
CA ASN A 5 -6.59 -9.08 -10.86
C ASN A 5 -6.71 -7.87 -11.81
N ASN A 6 -6.28 -8.01 -13.07
CA ASN A 6 -6.40 -6.94 -14.08
C ASN A 6 -7.83 -6.78 -14.62
N LEU A 7 -8.74 -7.70 -14.27
CA LEU A 7 -10.15 -7.66 -14.64
C LEU A 7 -11.06 -7.18 -13.49
N ILE A 8 -10.49 -6.96 -12.30
CA ILE A 8 -11.20 -6.45 -11.13
C ILE A 8 -11.29 -4.93 -11.22
N SER A 9 -12.45 -4.36 -10.88
CA SER A 9 -12.64 -2.91 -10.86
C SER A 9 -11.64 -2.21 -9.92
N PRO A 10 -11.12 -1.02 -10.27
CA PRO A 10 -10.27 -0.23 -9.37
C PRO A 10 -10.94 0.08 -8.01
N LEU A 11 -12.27 0.12 -7.96
CA LEU A 11 -13.00 0.26 -6.69
C LEU A 11 -12.88 -1.00 -5.83
N ASP A 12 -13.13 -2.17 -6.41
CA ASP A 12 -13.13 -3.44 -5.69
C ASP A 12 -11.74 -3.75 -5.13
N ILE A 13 -10.67 -3.42 -5.88
CA ILE A 13 -9.29 -3.55 -5.39
C ILE A 13 -9.09 -2.71 -4.11
N ARG A 14 -9.51 -1.44 -4.15
CA ARG A 14 -9.35 -0.49 -3.02
C ARG A 14 -10.19 -0.90 -1.81
N VAL A 15 -11.44 -1.29 -2.02
CA VAL A 15 -12.34 -1.76 -0.95
C VAL A 15 -11.81 -3.04 -0.33
N SER A 16 -11.33 -3.98 -1.15
CA SER A 16 -10.73 -5.23 -0.67
C SER A 16 -9.51 -4.99 0.24
N ILE A 17 -8.66 -4.01 -0.10
CA ILE A 17 -7.55 -3.58 0.75
C ILE A 17 -8.07 -2.99 2.07
N ALA A 18 -9.06 -2.10 2.01
CA ALA A 18 -9.66 -1.48 3.17
C ALA A 18 -10.32 -2.49 4.12
N ASP A 19 -11.00 -3.51 3.59
CA ASP A 19 -11.62 -4.57 4.36
C ASP A 19 -10.59 -5.42 5.11
N ARG A 20 -9.48 -5.78 4.46
CA ARG A 20 -8.37 -6.49 5.13
C ARG A 20 -7.78 -5.64 6.24
N PHE A 21 -7.52 -4.36 5.97
CA PHE A 21 -7.01 -3.43 6.97
C PHE A 21 -7.95 -3.31 8.18
N LYS A 22 -9.25 -3.14 7.93
CA LYS A 22 -10.28 -3.05 8.98
C LYS A 22 -10.34 -4.31 9.83
N ARG A 23 -10.24 -5.50 9.22
CA ARG A 23 -10.15 -6.77 9.96
C ARG A 23 -8.95 -6.80 10.89
N ILE A 24 -7.75 -6.48 10.39
CA ILE A 24 -6.54 -6.41 11.21
C ILE A 24 -6.72 -5.46 12.40
N ARG A 25 -7.31 -4.27 12.18
CA ARG A 25 -7.59 -3.32 13.26
C ARG A 25 -8.53 -3.90 14.32
N LEU A 26 -9.62 -4.55 13.89
CA LEU A 26 -10.61 -5.15 14.79
C LEU A 26 -10.02 -6.33 15.56
N ASP A 27 -9.20 -7.17 14.93
CA ASP A 27 -8.52 -8.30 15.56
C ASP A 27 -7.54 -7.85 16.65
N GLN A 28 -6.97 -6.64 16.51
CA GLN A 28 -6.14 -5.99 17.53
C GLN A 28 -6.95 -5.23 18.60
N ASN A 29 -8.30 -5.28 18.55
CA ASN A 29 -9.20 -4.55 19.45
C ASN A 29 -8.96 -3.02 19.50
N VAL A 30 -8.56 -2.42 18.38
CA VAL A 30 -8.29 -0.98 18.30
C VAL A 30 -9.50 -0.26 17.70
N SER A 31 -10.02 0.78 18.35
CA SER A 31 -11.10 1.60 17.79
C SER A 31 -10.61 2.52 16.66
N GLN A 32 -11.51 3.08 15.86
CA GLN A 32 -11.13 4.05 14.84
C GLN A 32 -10.53 5.31 15.46
N GLU A 33 -11.10 5.76 16.58
CA GLU A 33 -10.67 6.94 17.33
C GLU A 33 -9.25 6.73 17.88
N GLN A 34 -8.99 5.58 18.51
CA GLN A 34 -7.68 5.22 19.04
C GLN A 34 -6.62 5.14 17.93
N LEU A 35 -6.96 4.53 16.79
CA LEU A 35 -6.02 4.44 15.68
C LEU A 35 -5.75 5.79 15.03
N ALA A 36 -6.78 6.63 14.86
CA ALA A 36 -6.65 7.97 14.32
C ALA A 36 -5.71 8.82 15.20
N GLU A 37 -5.88 8.75 16.52
CA GLU A 37 -5.01 9.43 17.48
C GLU A 37 -3.56 8.92 17.40
N ARG A 38 -3.36 7.60 17.49
CA ARG A 38 -2.01 6.97 17.44
C ARG A 38 -1.25 7.23 16.13
N SER A 39 -1.95 7.33 15.00
CA SER A 39 -1.35 7.51 13.67
C SER A 39 -1.19 8.97 13.26
N GLY A 40 -1.82 9.90 13.98
CA GLY A 40 -1.91 11.30 13.57
C GLY A 40 -2.68 11.50 12.25
N VAL A 41 -3.55 10.54 11.89
CA VAL A 41 -4.43 10.61 10.72
C VAL A 41 -5.83 10.99 11.21
N SER A 42 -6.50 11.90 10.50
CA SER A 42 -7.84 12.32 10.92
C SER A 42 -8.83 11.15 10.93
N LEU A 43 -9.74 11.13 11.91
CA LEU A 43 -10.80 10.13 12.00
C LEU A 43 -11.66 10.08 10.73
N GLY A 44 -11.91 11.24 10.11
CA GLY A 44 -12.64 11.31 8.83
C GLY A 44 -11.91 10.62 7.68
N SER A 45 -10.57 10.74 7.62
CA SER A 45 -9.77 10.02 6.62
C SER A 45 -9.79 8.51 6.85
N LEU A 46 -9.65 8.06 8.10
CA LEU A 46 -9.74 6.63 8.44
C LEU A 46 -11.12 6.05 8.11
N ARG A 47 -12.20 6.76 8.45
CA ARG A 47 -13.57 6.34 8.10
C ARG A 47 -13.79 6.25 6.60
N ARG A 48 -13.31 7.24 5.85
CA ARG A 48 -13.40 7.25 4.39
C ARG A 48 -12.63 6.07 3.77
N PHE A 49 -11.47 5.77 4.31
CA PHE A 49 -10.69 4.62 3.90
C PHE A 49 -11.45 3.31 4.14
N GLU A 50 -11.88 3.05 5.38
CA GLU A 50 -12.56 1.79 5.74
C GLU A 50 -13.94 1.62 5.09
N SER A 51 -14.57 2.68 4.61
CA SER A 51 -15.89 2.61 3.96
C SER A 51 -15.83 2.65 2.43
N LYS A 52 -14.90 3.41 1.84
CA LYS A 52 -14.85 3.66 0.39
C LYS A 52 -13.53 3.25 -0.26
N GLY A 53 -12.54 2.79 0.50
CA GLY A 53 -11.20 2.51 0.00
C GLY A 53 -10.42 3.77 -0.43
N GLU A 54 -10.81 4.95 0.06
CA GLU A 54 -10.19 6.22 -0.34
C GLU A 54 -9.32 6.79 0.78
N ILE A 55 -8.03 6.94 0.49
CA ILE A 55 -7.03 7.53 1.37
C ILE A 55 -5.80 7.98 0.57
N SER A 56 -5.01 8.90 1.11
CA SER A 56 -3.68 9.17 0.57
C SER A 56 -2.69 8.07 0.98
N LEU A 57 -1.70 7.78 0.13
CA LEU A 57 -0.65 6.82 0.45
C LEU A 57 0.06 7.17 1.77
N LYS A 58 0.38 8.46 1.99
CA LYS A 58 1.00 8.95 3.23
C LYS A 58 0.20 8.56 4.47
N SER A 59 -1.11 8.77 4.46
CA SER A 59 -1.95 8.43 5.61
C SER A 59 -2.10 6.92 5.77
N LEU A 60 -2.17 6.15 4.68
CA LEU A 60 -2.23 4.70 4.75
C LEU A 60 -0.97 4.10 5.38
N VAL A 61 0.22 4.59 5.00
CA VAL A 61 1.49 4.15 5.59
C VAL A 61 1.54 4.46 7.09
N ARG A 62 1.10 5.65 7.51
CA ARG A 62 1.01 6.00 8.94
C ARG A 62 0.10 5.06 9.71
N LEU A 63 -1.08 4.77 9.17
CA LEU A 63 -2.03 3.82 9.76
C LEU A 63 -1.44 2.42 9.88
N ALA A 64 -0.74 1.95 8.84
CA ALA A 64 -0.08 0.63 8.86
C ALA A 64 1.05 0.56 9.88
N ILE A 65 1.87 1.61 10.01
CA ILE A 65 2.89 1.71 11.07
C ILE A 65 2.24 1.61 12.45
N SER A 66 1.15 2.33 12.69
CA SER A 66 0.43 2.28 13.98
C SER A 66 -0.20 0.93 14.31
N LEU A 67 -0.39 0.05 13.32
CA LEU A 67 -0.85 -1.33 13.50
C LEU A 67 0.29 -2.36 13.43
N ASN A 68 1.57 -1.94 13.36
CA ASN A 68 2.74 -2.80 13.13
C ASN A 68 2.65 -3.66 11.85
N ARG A 69 2.17 -3.04 10.77
CA ARG A 69 1.96 -3.65 9.44
C ARG A 69 2.69 -2.92 8.31
N ALA A 70 3.73 -2.15 8.61
CA ALA A 70 4.49 -1.41 7.60
C ALA A 70 5.12 -2.33 6.55
N GLN A 71 5.56 -3.52 6.97
CA GLN A 71 6.14 -4.57 6.12
C GLN A 71 5.19 -5.05 5.00
N ASP A 72 3.88 -4.84 5.12
CA ASP A 72 2.93 -5.21 4.06
C ASP A 72 3.17 -4.40 2.76
N PHE A 73 3.85 -3.24 2.86
CA PHE A 73 4.21 -2.43 1.71
C PHE A 73 5.43 -2.97 0.94
N ASP A 74 6.27 -3.79 1.56
CA ASP A 74 7.47 -4.34 0.91
C ASP A 74 7.11 -5.28 -0.25
N LEU A 75 5.92 -5.88 -0.19
CA LEU A 75 5.37 -6.76 -1.23
C LEU A 75 4.71 -5.98 -2.36
N LEU A 76 4.50 -4.67 -2.24
CA LEU A 76 3.88 -3.87 -3.30
C LEU A 76 4.88 -3.60 -4.42
N PHE A 77 4.52 -4.03 -5.63
CA PHE A 77 5.34 -3.86 -6.83
C PHE A 77 6.76 -4.41 -6.68
N GLN A 78 6.92 -5.47 -5.88
CA GLN A 78 8.18 -6.19 -5.78
C GLN A 78 8.63 -6.63 -7.18
N ILE A 79 9.89 -6.33 -7.50
CA ILE A 79 10.52 -6.77 -8.74
C ILE A 79 10.83 -8.26 -8.56
N GLU A 80 10.16 -9.10 -9.35
CA GLU A 80 10.55 -10.50 -9.48
C GLU A 80 11.85 -10.51 -10.29
N GLU A 81 12.98 -10.76 -9.63
CA GLU A 81 14.24 -11.04 -10.32
C GLU A 81 14.13 -12.41 -10.96
N GLU A 82 13.92 -12.43 -12.28
CA GLU A 82 14.07 -13.63 -13.06
C GLU A 82 15.55 -14.05 -12.97
N ILE A 83 15.82 -15.19 -12.31
CA ILE A 83 17.17 -15.76 -12.23
C ILE A 83 17.53 -16.28 -13.62
N ASP A 84 18.11 -15.42 -14.43
CA ASP A 84 18.72 -15.77 -15.70
C ASP A 84 20.24 -15.85 -15.49
N LEU A 85 20.75 -17.08 -15.33
CA LEU A 85 22.17 -17.37 -15.09
C LEU A 85 23.08 -16.90 -16.24
N PHE A 86 22.50 -16.58 -17.40
CA PHE A 86 23.22 -16.11 -18.58
C PHE A 86 23.03 -14.61 -18.83
N LYS A 87 22.32 -13.90 -17.94
CA LYS A 87 22.08 -12.46 -18.09
C LYS A 87 23.35 -11.68 -17.76
N PRO A 88 23.91 -10.91 -18.70
CA PRO A 88 24.97 -9.97 -18.37
C PRO A 88 24.43 -8.92 -17.38
N GLU A 89 25.23 -8.52 -16.39
CA GLU A 89 24.83 -7.55 -15.36
C GLU A 89 24.17 -6.32 -16.00
N SER A 90 22.88 -6.12 -15.73
CA SER A 90 22.13 -5.03 -16.34
C SER A 90 22.46 -3.72 -15.62
N LYS A 91 23.01 -2.73 -16.35
CA LYS A 91 23.10 -1.35 -15.85
C LYS A 91 21.68 -0.79 -15.66
N LEU A 92 21.37 -0.33 -14.45
CA LEU A 92 20.13 0.38 -14.16
C LEU A 92 19.96 1.54 -15.16
N ARG A 93 18.87 1.54 -15.92
CA ARG A 93 18.56 2.61 -16.88
C ARG A 93 18.33 3.90 -16.11
N GLN A 94 19.32 4.79 -16.12
CA GLN A 94 19.13 6.17 -15.66
C GLN A 94 18.64 7.01 -16.83
N ARG A 95 17.58 7.78 -16.60
CA ARG A 95 17.09 8.73 -17.59
C ARG A 95 18.21 9.72 -17.91
N ALA A 96 18.43 10.02 -19.19
CA ALA A 96 19.36 11.09 -19.57
C ALA A 96 18.98 12.38 -18.82
N SER A 97 19.94 12.96 -18.11
CA SER A 97 19.75 14.25 -17.44
C SER A 97 19.27 15.27 -18.47
N ARG A 98 18.18 15.99 -18.17
CA ARG A 98 17.82 17.17 -18.97
C ARG A 98 18.95 18.17 -18.74
N GLY A 99 19.79 18.37 -19.75
CA GLY A 99 20.77 19.46 -19.75
C GLY A 99 20.05 20.77 -19.43
N THR A 100 20.33 21.32 -18.26
CA THR A 100 20.00 22.69 -17.90
C THR A 100 20.69 23.60 -18.91
N LYS A 101 19.88 24.35 -19.67
CA LYS A 101 20.35 25.47 -20.47
C LYS A 101 20.28 26.72 -19.62
#